data_AF-A0A0K8SS38-F1
#
_entry.id   AF-A0A0K8SS38-F1
#
_cell.length_a   1.000
_cell.length_b   1.000
_cell.length_c   1.000
_cell.angle_alpha   90.00
_cell.angle_beta   90.00
_cell.angle_gamma   90.00
#
_symmetry.space_group_name_H-M   'P 1'
#
loop_
_entity.id
_entity.type
_entity.pdbx_description
1 polymer ?
#
loop_
_entity_poly.entity_id
_entity_poly.type
_entity_poly.pdbx_seq_one_letter_code
_entity_poly.pdbx_strand_id
1 'polypeptide(L)'
;DGGEHTPKLLPCSHTVCLHCLSRIAAQVPSSPTFRCPICRESITVPRGGVAALPPSFLVNQLLDLMASQRREVVPKCSVHITQELLFCETCDTVFCGQCTSGSHSSSGANCEHTVIPFSIAIKRMSEILLYKANECISKLTEAEDA
;
A
#
# COMPACT_ATOMS: atom_id res chain seq x y z
N ASP A 1 -14.86 -2.17 11.48
CA ASP A 1 -15.69 -1.08 10.89
C ASP A 1 -15.24 -0.60 9.51
N GLY A 2 -15.27 -1.47 8.50
CA GLY A 2 -14.82 -1.12 7.13
C GLY A 2 -15.85 -0.40 6.24
N GLY A 3 -17.13 -0.35 6.65
CA GLY A 3 -18.22 0.16 5.80
C GLY A 3 -18.52 1.65 5.90
N GLU A 4 -18.13 2.31 7.00
CA GLU A 4 -18.55 3.70 7.28
C GLU A 4 -17.80 4.74 6.44
N HIS A 5 -16.55 4.47 6.08
CA HIS A 5 -15.70 5.38 5.30
C HIS A 5 -15.80 5.16 3.78
N THR A 6 -16.82 4.46 3.31
CA THR A 6 -17.01 4.19 1.87
C THR A 6 -17.20 5.49 1.09
N PRO A 7 -16.37 5.81 0.08
CA PRO A 7 -16.46 7.04 -0.70
C PRO A 7 -17.68 7.04 -1.64
N LYS A 8 -18.42 8.15 -1.63
CA LYS A 8 -19.61 8.40 -2.44
C LYS A 8 -19.37 9.56 -3.39
N LEU A 9 -19.82 9.43 -4.63
CA LEU A 9 -19.70 10.43 -5.68
C LEU A 9 -20.92 11.34 -5.67
N LEU A 10 -20.68 12.65 -5.58
CA LEU A 10 -21.72 13.68 -5.64
C LEU A 10 -21.94 14.09 -7.12
N PRO A 11 -23.12 14.65 -7.47
CA PRO A 11 -23.40 15.20 -8.81
C PRO A 11 -22.39 16.25 -9.28
N CYS A 12 -21.82 17.02 -8.34
CA CYS A 12 -20.74 17.99 -8.59
C CYS A 12 -19.36 17.34 -8.82
N SER A 13 -19.31 16.01 -9.02
CA SER A 13 -18.11 15.18 -9.23
C SER A 13 -17.10 15.13 -8.08
N HIS A 14 -17.43 15.69 -6.93
CA HIS A 14 -16.63 15.52 -5.72
C HIS A 14 -16.96 14.20 -5.02
N THR A 15 -15.96 13.64 -4.33
CA THR A 15 -16.11 12.40 -3.57
C THR A 15 -16.02 12.71 -2.06
N VAL A 16 -16.97 12.19 -1.29
CA VAL A 16 -17.03 12.34 0.18
C VAL A 16 -17.42 10.99 0.79
N CYS A 17 -16.82 10.60 1.92
CA CYS A 17 -17.18 9.32 2.56
C CYS A 17 -18.59 9.34 3.14
N LEU A 18 -19.21 8.15 3.22
CA LEU A 18 -20.57 7.96 3.71
C LEU A 18 -20.76 8.50 5.13
N HIS A 19 -19.83 8.23 6.04
CA HIS A 19 -19.85 8.77 7.41
C HIS A 19 -19.98 10.30 7.43
N CYS A 20 -19.14 11.01 6.67
CA CYS A 20 -19.17 12.47 6.59
C CYS A 20 -20.48 12.98 5.98
N LEU A 21 -20.98 12.32 4.92
CA LEU A 21 -22.25 12.69 4.30
C LEU A 21 -23.44 12.51 5.24
N SER A 22 -23.48 11.42 6.01
CA SER A 22 -24.52 11.17 6.99
C SER A 22 -24.54 12.26 8.06
N ARG A 23 -23.36 12.68 8.53
CA ARG A 23 -23.23 13.77 9.50
C ARG A 23 -23.66 15.13 8.92
N ILE A 24 -23.32 15.43 7.67
CA ILE A 24 -23.72 16.69 7.00
C ILE A 24 -25.24 16.71 6.79
N ALA A 25 -25.83 15.61 6.29
CA ALA A 25 -27.27 15.52 6.09
C ALA A 25 -28.04 15.62 7.41
N ALA A 26 -27.52 15.06 8.51
CA ALA A 26 -28.13 15.14 9.84
C ALA A 26 -28.15 16.56 10.42
N GLN A 27 -27.28 17.47 9.97
CA GLN A 27 -27.29 18.87 10.41
C GLN A 27 -28.46 19.67 9.84
N VAL A 28 -29.07 19.21 8.75
CA VAL A 28 -30.19 19.89 8.09
C VAL A 28 -31.35 18.90 7.88
N PRO A 29 -31.95 18.36 8.96
CA PRO A 29 -32.89 17.24 8.89
C PRO A 29 -34.20 17.56 8.16
N SER A 30 -34.55 18.84 8.03
CA SER A 30 -35.75 19.31 7.33
C SER A 30 -35.51 19.73 5.88
N SER A 31 -34.27 19.66 5.37
CA SER A 31 -33.94 20.04 4.00
C SER A 31 -33.77 18.81 3.11
N PRO A 32 -34.38 18.77 1.92
CA PRO A 32 -34.13 17.72 0.94
C PRO A 32 -32.76 17.88 0.25
N THR A 33 -31.99 18.91 0.59
CA THR A 33 -30.68 19.22 0.01
C THR A 33 -29.64 19.53 1.08
N PHE A 34 -28.37 19.27 0.76
CA PHE A 34 -27.21 19.72 1.53
C PHE A 34 -26.19 20.42 0.61
N ARG A 35 -25.22 21.13 1.17
CA ARG A 35 -24.14 21.75 0.38
C ARG A 35 -22.91 20.86 0.34
N CYS A 36 -22.34 20.67 -0.85
CA CYS A 36 -21.06 20.00 -1.01
C CYS A 36 -19.98 20.70 -0.15
N PRO A 37 -19.21 19.97 0.68
CA PRO A 37 -18.19 20.58 1.54
C PRO A 37 -17.01 21.17 0.77
N ILE A 38 -16.84 20.80 -0.51
CA ILE A 38 -15.70 21.20 -1.34
C ILE A 38 -16.07 22.40 -2.23
N CYS A 39 -17.14 22.29 -3.03
CA CYS A 39 -17.54 23.34 -3.98
C CYS A 39 -18.78 24.15 -3.56
N ARG A 40 -19.43 23.81 -2.43
CA ARG A 40 -20.66 24.44 -1.90
C ARG A 40 -21.91 24.31 -2.78
N GLU A 41 -21.85 23.56 -3.88
CA GLU A 41 -23.00 23.26 -4.72
C GLU A 41 -24.12 22.54 -3.93
N SER A 42 -25.37 22.89 -4.21
CA SER A 42 -26.53 22.30 -3.55
C SER A 42 -26.84 20.93 -4.14
N ILE A 43 -26.72 19.89 -3.33
CA ILE A 43 -26.94 18.50 -3.72
C ILE A 43 -28.25 17.99 -3.12
N THR A 44 -29.12 17.44 -3.96
CA THR A 44 -30.36 16.80 -3.52
C THR A 44 -30.09 15.41 -2.96
N VAL A 45 -30.69 15.12 -1.81
CA VAL A 45 -30.59 13.80 -1.16
C VAL A 45 -31.54 12.82 -1.86
N PRO A 46 -31.05 11.68 -2.37
CA PRO A 46 -31.91 10.66 -2.98
C PRO A 46 -32.91 10.04 -1.97
N ARG A 47 -33.95 9.36 -2.48
CA ARG A 47 -34.98 8.70 -1.63
C ARG A 47 -34.42 7.65 -0.66
N GLY A 48 -33.23 7.09 -0.94
CA GLY A 48 -32.50 6.18 -0.04
C GLY A 48 -31.46 6.87 0.85
N GLY A 49 -31.55 8.19 1.02
CA GLY A 49 -30.57 8.98 1.76
C GLY A 49 -29.22 9.11 1.04
N VAL A 50 -28.22 9.63 1.75
CA VAL A 50 -26.86 9.77 1.23
C VAL A 50 -26.17 8.44 0.91
N ALA A 51 -26.66 7.33 1.48
CA ALA A 51 -26.19 5.99 1.18
C ALA A 51 -26.49 5.56 -0.26
N ALA A 52 -27.58 6.08 -0.84
CA ALA A 52 -27.99 5.79 -2.22
C ALA A 52 -27.20 6.58 -3.28
N LEU A 53 -26.27 7.45 -2.88
CA LEU A 53 -25.35 8.08 -3.82
C LEU A 53 -24.43 7.02 -4.46
N PRO A 54 -24.05 7.18 -5.74
CA PRO A 54 -23.16 6.26 -6.41
C PRO A 54 -21.82 6.10 -5.67
N PRO A 55 -21.22 4.90 -5.64
CA PRO A 55 -19.86 4.73 -5.14
C PRO A 55 -18.86 5.44 -6.06
N SER A 56 -17.78 5.96 -5.49
CA SER A 56 -16.68 6.51 -6.29
C SER A 56 -15.75 5.39 -6.75
N PHE A 57 -16.00 4.82 -7.92
CA PHE A 57 -15.26 3.65 -8.43
C PHE A 57 -13.75 3.91 -8.57
N LEU A 58 -13.35 5.09 -9.08
CA LEU A 58 -11.95 5.47 -9.20
C LEU A 58 -11.26 5.57 -7.83
N VAL A 59 -11.93 6.19 -6.85
CA VAL A 59 -11.37 6.31 -5.50
C VAL A 59 -11.29 4.94 -4.83
N ASN A 60 -12.30 4.08 -4.99
CA ASN A 60 -12.24 2.70 -4.48
C ASN A 60 -11.07 1.92 -5.10
N GLN A 61 -10.90 1.97 -6.42
CA GLN A 61 -9.77 1.33 -7.08
C GLN A 61 -8.42 1.90 -6.59
N LEU A 62 -8.31 3.22 -6.40
CA LEU A 62 -7.10 3.82 -5.83
C LEU A 62 -6.86 3.34 -4.40
N LEU A 63 -7.90 3.23 -3.58
CA LEU A 63 -7.80 2.70 -2.23
C LEU A 63 -7.36 1.22 -2.23
N ASP A 64 -7.90 0.41 -3.14
CA ASP A 64 -7.52 -0.99 -3.32
C ASP A 64 -6.08 -1.13 -3.84
N LEU A 65 -5.66 -0.28 -4.77
CA LEU A 65 -4.28 -0.20 -5.23
C LEU A 65 -3.33 0.23 -4.12
N MET A 66 -3.71 1.18 -3.27
CA MET A 66 -2.91 1.59 -2.12
C MET A 66 -2.87 0.51 -1.03
N ALA A 67 -3.97 -0.23 -0.83
CA ALA A 67 -4.01 -1.36 0.09
C ALA A 67 -3.15 -2.53 -0.41
N SER A 68 -3.19 -2.82 -1.71
CA SER A 68 -2.37 -3.86 -2.35
C SER A 68 -0.89 -3.45 -2.48
N GLN A 69 -0.59 -2.16 -2.66
CA GLN A 69 0.77 -1.62 -2.53
C GLN A 69 1.27 -1.62 -1.08
N ARG A 70 0.40 -1.88 -0.09
CA ARG A 70 0.77 -1.94 1.32
C ARG A 70 0.58 -3.33 1.91
N ARG A 71 1.55 -4.18 1.58
CA ARG A 71 2.57 -4.46 2.61
C ARG A 71 3.89 -4.86 1.94
N GLU A 72 4.71 -3.87 1.57
CA GLU A 72 6.15 -4.04 1.84
C GLU A 72 6.25 -4.21 3.36
N VAL A 73 6.06 -5.44 3.86
CA VAL A 73 6.28 -5.77 5.26
C VAL A 73 7.77 -5.51 5.44
N VAL A 74 8.13 -4.37 6.03
CA VAL A 74 9.52 -4.17 6.41
C VAL A 74 9.81 -5.23 7.45
N PRO A 75 10.63 -6.26 7.12
CA PRO A 75 10.76 -7.40 8.00
C PRO A 75 11.43 -6.94 9.29
N LYS A 76 10.80 -7.23 10.42
CA LYS A 76 11.32 -6.87 11.74
C LYS A 76 12.14 -8.02 12.31
N CYS A 77 13.12 -7.69 13.14
CA CYS A 77 13.89 -8.71 13.84
C CYS A 77 12.99 -9.49 14.82
N SER A 78 13.16 -10.81 14.86
CA SER A 78 12.42 -11.69 15.78
C SER A 78 12.75 -11.44 17.25
N VAL A 79 13.99 -11.03 17.54
CA VAL A 79 14.46 -10.69 18.90
C VAL A 79 14.17 -9.22 19.22
N HIS A 80 14.40 -8.32 18.26
CA HIS A 80 14.24 -6.88 18.42
C HIS A 80 13.11 -6.37 17.53
N ILE A 81 11.86 -6.60 17.93
CA ILE A 81 10.65 -6.30 17.13
C ILE A 81 10.52 -4.86 16.62
N THR A 82 11.20 -3.90 17.25
CA THR A 82 11.21 -2.49 16.81
C THR A 82 12.24 -2.22 15.73
N GLN A 83 13.22 -3.10 15.56
CA GLN A 83 14.32 -2.97 14.61
C GLN A 83 14.00 -3.61 13.28
N GLU A 84 14.42 -2.94 12.20
CA GLU A 84 14.28 -3.41 10.83
C GLU A 84 15.45 -4.32 10.47
N LEU A 85 15.17 -5.33 9.65
CA LEU A 85 16.19 -6.20 9.10
C LEU A 85 16.93 -5.49 7.95
N LEU A 86 18.25 -5.66 7.97
CA LEU A 86 19.24 -5.24 7.00
C LEU A 86 19.88 -6.49 6.40
N PHE A 87 20.43 -6.37 5.20
CA PHE A 87 21.15 -7.41 4.51
C PHE A 87 22.50 -6.88 4.03
N CYS A 88 23.57 -7.60 4.34
CA CYS A 88 24.89 -7.31 3.79
C CYS A 88 25.11 -8.18 2.54
N GLU A 89 25.22 -7.56 1.37
CA GLU A 89 25.53 -8.26 0.11
C GLU A 89 26.95 -8.84 0.14
N THR A 90 27.89 -8.19 0.83
CA THR A 90 29.29 -8.65 0.93
C THR A 90 29.44 -9.91 1.78
N CYS A 91 28.59 -10.08 2.80
CA CYS A 91 28.68 -11.20 3.74
C CYS A 91 27.57 -12.24 3.56
N ASP A 92 26.56 -11.94 2.74
CA ASP A 92 25.35 -12.74 2.57
C ASP A 92 24.62 -13.04 3.89
N THR A 93 24.54 -12.03 4.77
CA THR A 93 23.96 -12.16 6.12
C THR A 93 22.87 -11.13 6.38
N VAL A 94 21.80 -11.58 7.05
CA VAL A 94 20.69 -10.75 7.52
C VAL A 94 20.85 -10.43 9.01
N PHE A 95 20.69 -9.17 9.39
CA PHE A 95 20.81 -8.71 10.78
C PHE A 95 19.92 -7.49 11.04
N CYS A 96 19.86 -7.00 12.27
CA CYS A 96 19.25 -5.70 12.59
C CYS A 96 20.27 -4.82 13.31
N GLY A 97 20.00 -3.53 13.49
CA GLY A 97 20.95 -2.60 14.11
C GLY A 97 21.44 -2.98 15.51
N GLN A 98 20.71 -3.84 16.22
CA GLN A 98 21.10 -4.37 17.54
C GLN A 98 21.75 -5.77 17.46
N CYS A 99 21.48 -6.54 16.40
CA CYS A 99 22.11 -7.83 16.14
C CYS A 99 23.42 -7.70 15.36
N THR A 100 23.77 -6.49 14.94
CA THR A 100 25.00 -6.24 14.19
C THR A 100 26.20 -6.74 14.96
N SER A 101 26.83 -7.82 14.48
CA SER A 101 28.19 -8.18 14.87
C SER A 101 29.10 -7.02 14.51
N GLY A 102 30.00 -6.60 15.41
CA GLY A 102 30.80 -5.36 15.30
C GLY A 102 31.57 -5.12 13.99
N SER A 103 31.64 -6.13 13.11
CA SER A 103 32.10 -6.07 11.72
C SER A 103 31.22 -5.25 10.75
N HIS A 104 29.98 -4.91 11.11
CA HIS A 104 29.13 -4.00 10.30
C HIS A 104 28.76 -2.69 11.01
N SER A 105 29.25 -2.45 12.24
CA SER A 105 28.97 -1.23 13.02
C SER A 105 30.07 -0.18 12.96
N SER A 106 31.19 -0.47 12.29
CA SER A 106 32.41 0.30 12.47
C SER A 106 33.15 0.41 11.16
N SER A 107 33.28 1.64 10.64
CA SER A 107 34.20 2.01 9.56
C SER A 107 35.67 1.90 10.03
N GLY A 108 36.09 0.71 10.45
CA GLY A 108 37.47 0.35 10.70
C GLY A 108 38.15 0.05 9.36
N ALA A 109 39.32 0.63 9.13
CA ALA A 109 40.03 0.63 7.86
C ALA A 109 40.11 -0.77 7.21
N ASN A 110 39.52 -0.87 6.01
CA ASN A 110 39.62 -1.95 5.00
C ASN A 110 38.48 -2.98 4.84
N CYS A 111 37.24 -2.66 5.19
CA CYS A 111 36.11 -3.43 4.63
C CYS A 111 34.86 -2.56 4.42
N GLU A 112 34.65 -2.09 3.18
CA GLU A 112 33.41 -1.43 2.76
C GLU A 112 32.37 -2.50 2.43
N HIS A 113 31.45 -2.75 3.35
CA HIS A 113 30.37 -3.72 3.17
C HIS A 113 29.13 -3.04 2.56
N THR A 114 28.59 -3.63 1.50
CA THR A 114 27.34 -3.15 0.88
C THR A 114 26.15 -3.63 1.70
N VAL A 115 25.64 -2.77 2.57
CA VAL A 115 24.47 -3.06 3.41
C VAL A 115 23.25 -2.34 2.87
N ILE A 116 22.18 -3.08 2.65
CA ILE A 116 20.89 -2.57 2.17
C ILE A 116 19.75 -2.98 3.11
N PRO A 117 18.60 -2.29 3.09
CA PRO A 117 17.40 -2.78 3.77
C PRO A 117 16.98 -4.14 3.23
N PHE A 118 16.56 -5.06 4.11
CA PHE A 118 16.22 -6.42 3.71
C PHE A 118 15.02 -6.48 2.76
N SER A 119 14.09 -5.51 2.86
CA SER A 119 12.98 -5.37 1.91
C SER A 119 13.45 -5.18 0.47
N ILE A 120 14.53 -4.41 0.26
CA ILE A 120 15.13 -4.18 -1.06
C ILE A 120 15.81 -5.45 -1.57
N ALA A 121 16.53 -6.16 -0.69
CA ALA A 121 17.16 -7.44 -1.04
C ALA A 121 16.13 -8.47 -1.52
N ILE A 122 15.05 -8.68 -0.74
CA ILE A 122 13.96 -9.60 -1.09
C ILE A 122 13.35 -9.24 -2.44
N LYS A 123 13.06 -7.96 -2.69
CA LYS A 123 12.48 -7.51 -3.95
C LYS A 123 13.38 -7.83 -5.14
N ARG A 124 14.67 -7.48 -5.06
CA ARG A 124 15.66 -7.77 -6.10
C ARG A 124 15.77 -9.27 -6.36
N MET A 125 15.91 -10.06 -5.30
CA MET A 125 16.03 -11.52 -5.41
C MET A 125 14.77 -12.13 -6.04
N SER A 126 13.59 -11.66 -5.67
CA SER A 126 12.31 -12.12 -6.23
C SER A 126 12.22 -11.84 -7.73
N GLU A 127 12.61 -10.64 -8.17
CA GLU A 127 12.65 -10.26 -9.59
C GLU A 127 13.66 -11.12 -10.38
N ILE A 128 14.85 -11.36 -9.84
CA ILE A 128 15.87 -12.20 -10.46
C ILE A 128 15.39 -13.66 -10.60
N LEU A 129 14.81 -14.22 -9.54
CA LEU A 129 14.28 -15.58 -9.53
C LEU A 129 13.14 -15.74 -10.55
N LEU A 130 12.23 -14.77 -10.60
CA LEU A 130 11.13 -14.78 -11.57
C LEU A 130 11.63 -14.71 -13.01
N TYR A 131 12.60 -13.84 -13.28
CA TYR A 131 13.23 -13.75 -14.60
C TYR A 131 13.86 -15.09 -15.01
N LYS A 132 14.63 -15.71 -14.11
CA LYS A 132 15.29 -17.00 -14.38
C LYS A 132 14.30 -18.14 -14.57
N ALA A 133 13.20 -18.14 -13.82
CA ALA A 133 12.11 -19.10 -14.01
C ALA A 133 11.50 -18.96 -15.41
N ASN A 134 11.18 -17.74 -15.84
CA ASN A 134 10.63 -17.48 -17.17
C ASN A 134 11.61 -17.85 -18.29
N GLU A 135 12.90 -17.57 -18.12
CA GLU A 135 13.94 -17.99 -19.07
C GLU A 135 13.99 -19.52 -19.22
N CYS A 136 13.87 -20.25 -18.11
CA CYS A 136 13.82 -21.72 -18.12
C CYS A 136 12.58 -22.23 -18.86
N ILE A 137 11.40 -21.65 -18.58
CA ILE A 137 10.14 -22.03 -19.23
C ILE A 137 10.23 -21.82 -20.75
N SER A 138 10.76 -20.68 -21.20
CA SER A 138 10.94 -20.39 -22.63
C SER A 138 11.78 -21.47 -23.32
N LYS A 139 12.92 -21.83 -22.71
CA LYS A 139 13.82 -22.85 -23.27
C LYS A 139 13.18 -24.25 -23.29
N LEU A 140 12.34 -24.56 -22.30
CA LEU A 140 11.59 -25.82 -22.29
C LEU A 140 10.58 -25.86 -23.45
N THR A 141 9.80 -24.79 -23.65
CA THR A 141 8.84 -24.71 -24.76
C THR A 141 9.54 -24.80 -26.12
N GLU A 142 10.66 -24.10 -26.30
CA GLU A 142 11.47 -24.20 -27.53
C GLU A 142 11.99 -25.61 -27.79
N ALA A 143 12.31 -26.37 -26.74
CA ALA A 143 12.76 -27.76 -26.86
C ALA A 143 11.62 -28.76 -27.11
N GLU A 144 10.40 -28.45 -26.68
CA GLU A 144 9.20 -29.25 -26.95
C GLU A 144 8.72 -29.08 -28.40
N ASP A 145 8.93 -27.90 -28.99
CA ASP A 145 8.56 -27.57 -30.37
C ASP A 145 9.60 -28.00 -31.43
N ALA A 146 10.76 -28.52 -31.01
CA ALA A 146 11.88 -28.95 -31.86
C ALA A 146 11.91 -30.47 -32.10
#